data_AF-A0A8T0IB73-F1
#
_entry.id   AF-A0A8T0IB73-F1
#
_cell.length_a   1.000
_cell.length_b   1.000
_cell.length_c   1.000
_cell.angle_alpha   90.00
_cell.angle_beta   90.00
_cell.angle_gamma   90.00
#
_symmetry.space_group_name_H-M   'P 1'
#
loop_
_entity.id
_entity.type
_entity.pdbx_description
1 polymer ?
#
loop_
_entity_poly.entity_id
_entity_poly.type
_entity_poly.pdbx_seq_one_letter_code
_entity_poly.pdbx_strand_id
1 'polypeptide(L)'
;MIAAMEVASTCCSMSRTCAVAPSSSFTQQLAAPAFRTNLRLKQVGAWQAPQRGLIQITNIGWDPEGILPAPVPHHITRRSYEKKISEDAEYKEKVERQLQADKEARRQAREARVVPDSHKDLLEFLLSTEGSEMEFEVARCRPRLTEDFFSFVKAEIGSLRFAVNQTVEVQDRIGELEVLQKVLQEGVGAYDALTTDLVDAKERLQRILVAKDKKAILLEMAGENQLDRPLLALLDENIVSATQANEEQAALFMSKIRGAVVKYITL
;
A
#
# COMPACT_ATOMS: atom_id res chain seq x y z
N MET A 1 -45.85 -18.04 -6.53
CA MET A 1 -44.93 -17.64 -5.44
C MET A 1 -43.53 -17.73 -5.97
N ILE A 2 -42.65 -16.80 -5.58
CA ILE A 2 -41.34 -16.42 -6.15
C ILE A 2 -41.48 -15.19 -7.06
N ALA A 3 -41.27 -14.02 -6.46
CA ALA A 3 -41.13 -12.72 -7.12
C ALA A 3 -39.65 -12.32 -7.01
N ALA A 4 -39.00 -12.13 -8.16
CA ALA A 4 -37.69 -11.50 -8.28
C ALA A 4 -37.92 -10.06 -8.78
N MET A 5 -37.39 -9.08 -8.05
CA MET A 5 -37.33 -7.67 -8.47
C MET A 5 -35.95 -7.42 -9.09
N GLU A 6 -35.90 -7.25 -10.41
CA GLU A 6 -34.80 -6.57 -11.10
C GLU A 6 -35.28 -5.18 -11.51
N VAL A 7 -34.55 -4.16 -11.06
CA VAL A 7 -34.79 -2.76 -11.42
C VAL A 7 -33.86 -2.40 -12.57
N ALA A 8 -34.46 -2.16 -13.73
CA ALA A 8 -33.82 -1.53 -14.87
C ALA A 8 -33.62 -0.03 -14.60
N SER A 9 -32.44 0.51 -14.91
CA SER A 9 -32.26 1.95 -15.06
C SER A 9 -31.47 2.27 -16.32
N THR A 10 -32.22 2.78 -17.28
CA THR A 10 -31.81 3.39 -18.54
C THR A 10 -31.46 4.85 -18.27
N CYS A 11 -30.34 5.37 -18.79
CA CYS A 11 -30.26 6.78 -19.16
C CYS A 11 -29.13 7.07 -20.16
N CYS A 12 -29.56 7.62 -21.30
CA CYS A 12 -28.76 8.12 -22.40
C CYS A 12 -28.05 9.45 -22.09
N SER A 13 -26.97 9.61 -22.84
CA SER A 13 -26.24 10.81 -23.26
C SER A 13 -26.98 12.17 -23.26
N MET A 14 -26.26 13.26 -22.95
CA MET A 14 -25.55 14.10 -23.94
C MET A 14 -24.79 15.27 -23.28
N SER A 15 -23.49 15.32 -23.60
CA SER A 15 -22.61 16.45 -23.90
C SER A 15 -22.99 17.90 -23.57
N ARG A 16 -22.06 18.65 -22.94
CA ARG A 16 -21.54 19.95 -23.45
C ARG A 16 -20.29 20.43 -22.69
N THR A 17 -19.23 20.60 -23.48
CA THR A 17 -18.14 21.60 -23.47
C THR A 17 -18.07 22.61 -22.33
N CYS A 18 -16.88 22.79 -21.75
CA CYS A 18 -16.13 24.06 -21.79
C CYS A 18 -14.70 23.86 -21.25
N ALA A 19 -13.72 24.17 -22.08
CA ALA A 19 -12.31 24.25 -21.72
C ALA A 19 -12.05 25.54 -20.95
N VAL A 20 -11.43 25.43 -19.77
CA VAL A 20 -10.94 26.57 -18.98
C VAL A 20 -9.44 26.69 -19.23
N ALA A 21 -9.04 27.83 -19.80
CA ALA A 21 -7.64 28.25 -19.91
C ALA A 21 -7.19 28.87 -18.57
N PRO A 22 -5.94 28.66 -18.13
CA PRO A 22 -5.35 29.48 -17.08
C PRO A 22 -4.67 30.71 -17.69
N SER A 23 -4.99 31.86 -17.09
CA SER A 23 -4.42 33.17 -17.33
C SER A 23 -3.02 33.33 -16.73
N SER A 24 -2.31 34.27 -17.33
CA SER A 24 -0.95 34.78 -17.08
C SER A 24 -0.58 35.07 -15.62
N SER A 25 0.70 34.85 -15.28
CA SER A 25 1.73 35.89 -15.04
C SER A 25 2.73 35.47 -13.96
N PHE A 26 3.98 35.20 -14.36
CA PHE A 26 5.15 35.72 -13.64
C PHE A 26 6.41 35.54 -14.49
N THR A 27 6.88 36.67 -15.01
CA THR A 27 8.17 36.85 -15.65
C THR A 27 9.25 36.85 -14.58
N GLN A 28 10.27 36.00 -14.69
CA GLN A 28 11.59 36.35 -14.18
C GLN A 28 12.69 35.74 -15.04
N GLN A 29 13.48 36.65 -15.59
CA GLN A 29 14.61 36.44 -16.48
C GLN A 29 15.79 35.84 -15.73
N LEU A 30 16.41 34.81 -16.31
CA LEU A 30 17.84 34.56 -16.13
C LEU A 30 18.45 34.41 -17.53
N ALA A 31 19.15 35.47 -17.94
CA ALA A 31 19.87 35.56 -19.20
C ALA A 31 21.23 34.86 -19.07
N ALA A 32 21.52 33.92 -19.97
CA ALA A 32 22.88 33.44 -20.22
C ALA A 32 23.44 34.17 -21.47
N PRO A 33 24.68 34.69 -21.43
CA PRO A 33 25.25 35.43 -22.56
C PRO A 33 25.70 34.47 -23.66
N ALA A 34 24.99 34.47 -24.78
CA ALA A 34 25.44 33.84 -26.01
C ALA A 34 26.46 34.74 -26.72
N PHE A 35 27.69 34.25 -26.85
CA PHE A 35 28.74 34.80 -27.72
C PHE A 35 28.19 34.94 -29.16
N ARG A 36 28.00 36.18 -29.62
CA ARG A 36 27.65 36.49 -31.02
C ARG A 36 28.93 36.72 -31.81
N THR A 37 29.38 35.73 -32.56
CA THR A 37 30.34 35.94 -33.65
C THR A 37 29.61 36.60 -34.82
N ASN A 38 30.00 37.83 -35.14
CA ASN A 38 29.53 38.56 -36.32
C ASN A 38 30.15 37.96 -37.59
N LEU A 39 29.55 36.93 -38.15
CA LEU A 39 29.77 36.53 -39.54
C LEU A 39 28.62 37.03 -40.39
N ARG A 40 28.91 38.13 -41.09
CA ARG A 40 28.06 38.81 -42.06
C ARG A 40 27.94 37.92 -43.31
N LEU A 41 27.06 36.91 -43.25
CA LEU A 41 26.65 36.19 -44.45
C LEU A 41 25.78 37.12 -45.30
N LYS A 42 26.29 37.44 -46.49
CA LYS A 42 25.56 38.12 -47.57
C LYS A 42 24.18 37.46 -47.72
N GLN A 43 23.12 38.28 -47.81
CA GLN A 43 21.78 37.81 -48.17
C GLN A 43 21.85 37.15 -49.54
N VAL A 44 21.90 35.81 -49.55
CA VAL A 44 21.70 35.00 -50.75
C VAL A 44 20.32 34.36 -50.60
N GLY A 45 19.32 35.03 -51.17
CA GLY A 45 17.97 34.49 -51.37
C GLY A 45 17.17 34.23 -50.10
N ALA A 46 15.87 34.53 -50.14
CA ALA A 46 14.95 34.00 -49.16
C ALA A 46 14.92 32.46 -49.30
N TRP A 47 15.53 31.74 -48.35
CA TRP A 47 15.24 30.34 -48.16
C TRP A 47 13.81 30.25 -47.61
N GLN A 48 12.84 30.12 -48.50
CA GLN A 48 11.52 29.65 -48.13
C GLN A 48 11.72 28.26 -47.55
N ALA A 49 11.39 28.07 -46.26
CA ALA A 49 11.28 26.75 -45.69
C ALA A 49 10.35 25.94 -46.61
N PRO A 50 10.77 24.79 -47.17
CA PRO A 50 9.89 24.01 -48.02
C PRO A 50 8.65 23.73 -47.20
N GLN A 51 7.49 24.06 -47.76
CA GLN A 51 6.23 23.65 -47.18
C GLN A 51 6.34 22.16 -46.87
N ARG A 52 5.84 21.74 -45.71
CA ARG A 52 5.69 20.32 -45.37
C ARG A 52 4.67 19.69 -46.32
N GLY A 53 5.00 19.59 -47.61
CA GLY A 53 4.44 18.61 -48.49
C GLY A 53 4.79 17.26 -47.88
N LEU A 54 3.83 16.34 -47.88
CA LEU A 54 4.12 14.95 -47.55
C LEU A 54 5.20 14.46 -48.51
N ILE A 55 6.45 14.42 -48.05
CA ILE A 55 7.49 13.64 -48.73
C ILE A 55 7.10 12.18 -48.48
N GLN A 56 6.29 11.64 -49.40
CA GLN A 56 6.05 10.21 -49.47
C GLN A 56 7.27 9.59 -50.15
N ILE A 57 8.14 8.97 -49.36
CA ILE A 57 9.24 8.17 -49.87
C ILE A 57 8.61 6.92 -50.52
N THR A 58 8.47 6.93 -51.85
CA THR A 58 7.84 5.84 -52.61
C THR A 58 8.80 4.72 -52.99
N ASN A 59 10.10 4.88 -52.77
CA ASN A 59 11.12 3.93 -53.21
C ASN A 59 12.12 3.63 -52.09
N ILE A 60 11.86 2.56 -51.34
CA ILE A 60 12.67 2.12 -50.19
C ILE A 60 13.53 0.88 -50.57
N GLY A 61 13.51 0.47 -51.84
CA GLY A 61 14.06 -0.82 -52.29
C GLY A 61 15.15 -0.74 -53.37
N TRP A 62 15.80 0.42 -53.57
CA TRP A 62 16.89 0.51 -54.55
C TRP A 62 18.23 0.15 -53.87
N ASP A 63 18.64 -1.11 -54.02
CA ASP A 63 19.98 -1.61 -53.67
C ASP A 63 20.55 -2.39 -54.87
N PRO A 64 21.19 -1.71 -55.85
CA PRO A 64 21.68 -2.34 -57.08
C PRO A 64 22.94 -3.19 -56.84
N GLU A 65 23.66 -2.96 -55.75
CA GLU A 65 24.91 -3.65 -55.41
C GLU A 65 24.68 -4.82 -54.44
N GLY A 66 23.45 -5.00 -53.93
CA GLY A 66 23.09 -6.08 -53.00
C GLY A 66 23.90 -6.06 -51.71
N ILE A 67 24.37 -4.89 -51.30
CA ILE A 67 25.25 -4.73 -50.13
C ILE A 67 24.43 -4.90 -48.84
N LEU A 68 23.13 -4.60 -48.89
CA LEU A 68 22.26 -4.67 -47.73
C LEU A 68 21.64 -6.06 -47.57
N PRO A 69 21.67 -6.63 -46.35
CA PRO A 69 20.97 -7.88 -46.08
C PRO A 69 19.45 -7.68 -46.22
N ALA A 70 18.75 -8.79 -46.49
CA ALA A 70 17.29 -8.78 -46.57
C ALA A 70 16.68 -8.14 -45.30
N PRO A 71 15.62 -7.32 -45.44
CA PRO A 71 15.03 -6.63 -44.31
C PRO A 71 14.54 -7.63 -43.27
N VAL A 72 15.06 -7.53 -42.05
CA VAL A 72 14.65 -8.40 -40.95
C VAL A 72 13.30 -7.90 -40.42
N PRO A 73 12.24 -8.72 -40.41
CA PRO A 73 10.96 -8.33 -39.85
C PRO A 73 11.07 -8.18 -38.32
N HIS A 74 10.07 -7.56 -37.69
CA HIS A 74 9.92 -7.42 -36.22
C HIS A 74 10.73 -6.32 -35.51
N HIS A 75 11.47 -5.45 -36.20
CA HIS A 75 12.14 -4.31 -35.54
C HIS A 75 11.17 -3.33 -34.86
N ILE A 76 10.02 -3.06 -35.50
CA ILE A 76 8.96 -2.20 -34.95
C ILE A 76 8.34 -2.86 -33.71
N THR A 77 8.07 -4.17 -33.79
CA THR A 77 7.51 -4.97 -32.70
C THR A 77 8.47 -5.02 -31.52
N ARG A 78 9.77 -5.25 -31.74
CA ARG A 78 10.79 -5.25 -30.69
C ARG A 78 10.87 -3.89 -29.99
N ARG A 79 10.97 -2.80 -30.75
CA ARG A 79 11.02 -1.44 -30.18
C ARG A 79 9.74 -1.07 -29.43
N SER A 80 8.57 -1.50 -29.91
CA SER A 80 7.31 -1.24 -29.21
C SER A 80 7.20 -2.03 -27.91
N TYR A 81 7.71 -3.26 -27.85
CA TYR A 81 7.83 -4.02 -26.60
C TYR A 81 8.84 -3.41 -25.65
N GLU A 82 10.05 -3.06 -26.11
CA GLU A 82 11.06 -2.40 -25.28
C GLU A 82 10.51 -1.09 -24.67
N LYS A 83 9.80 -0.29 -25.47
CA LYS A 83 9.16 0.95 -25.00
C LYS A 83 8.06 0.69 -23.98
N LYS A 84 7.21 -0.32 -24.19
CA LYS A 84 6.20 -0.71 -23.19
C LYS A 84 6.83 -1.20 -21.89
N ILE A 85 7.89 -2.00 -21.95
CA ILE A 85 8.62 -2.46 -20.77
C ILE A 85 9.22 -1.28 -20.00
N SER A 86 9.80 -0.29 -20.69
CA SER A 86 10.31 0.91 -20.03
C SER A 86 9.20 1.78 -19.44
N GLU A 87 8.09 1.97 -20.16
CA GLU A 87 6.94 2.72 -19.67
C GLU A 87 6.31 2.03 -18.45
N ASP A 88 6.18 0.70 -18.49
CA ASP A 88 5.71 -0.12 -17.37
C ASP A 88 6.67 -0.08 -16.18
N ALA A 89 7.99 -0.06 -16.42
CA ALA A 89 9.00 0.06 -15.38
C ALA A 89 8.96 1.44 -14.71
N GLU A 90 8.92 2.52 -15.48
CA GLU A 90 8.76 3.88 -14.96
C GLU A 90 7.43 4.07 -14.22
N TYR A 91 6.36 3.46 -14.70
CA TYR A 91 5.06 3.48 -14.04
C TYR A 91 5.11 2.76 -12.70
N LYS A 92 5.70 1.54 -12.66
CA LYS A 92 5.91 0.79 -11.42
C LYS A 92 6.72 1.60 -10.42
N GLU A 93 7.83 2.21 -10.84
CA GLU A 93 8.67 3.04 -9.96
C GLU A 93 7.91 4.24 -9.39
N LYS A 94 7.09 4.92 -10.21
CA LYS A 94 6.25 6.04 -9.74
C LYS A 94 5.22 5.58 -8.71
N VAL A 95 4.55 4.44 -8.95
CA VAL A 95 3.59 3.87 -8.01
C VAL A 95 4.28 3.45 -6.71
N GLU A 96 5.43 2.78 -6.79
CA GLU A 96 6.21 2.39 -5.61
C GLU A 96 6.65 3.61 -4.79
N ARG A 97 7.11 4.68 -5.45
CA ARG A 97 7.47 5.93 -4.78
C ARG A 97 6.28 6.59 -4.09
N GLN A 98 5.10 6.59 -4.72
CA GLN A 98 3.87 7.09 -4.10
C GLN A 98 3.47 6.25 -2.88
N LEU A 99 3.48 4.93 -3.02
CA LEU A 99 3.17 4.02 -1.91
C LEU A 99 4.14 4.18 -0.74
N GLN A 100 5.43 4.43 -1.00
CA GLN A 100 6.41 4.73 0.03
C GLN A 100 6.09 6.07 0.71
N ALA A 101 5.87 7.14 -0.06
CA ALA A 101 5.52 8.45 0.49
C ALA A 101 4.25 8.39 1.36
N ASP A 102 3.22 7.67 0.91
CA ASP A 102 1.96 7.51 1.66
C ASP A 102 2.14 6.70 2.95
N LYS A 103 3.02 5.69 2.93
CA LYS A 103 3.37 4.91 4.13
C LYS A 103 4.14 5.76 5.13
N GLU A 104 5.07 6.58 4.65
CA GLU A 104 5.87 7.48 5.50
C GLU A 104 5.02 8.60 6.08
N ALA A 105 4.13 9.21 5.29
CA ALA A 105 3.19 10.21 5.75
C ALA A 105 2.27 9.66 6.85
N ARG A 106 1.73 8.44 6.67
CA ARG A 106 0.95 7.75 7.70
C ARG A 106 1.76 7.49 8.96
N ARG A 107 3.01 7.04 8.83
CA ARG A 107 3.92 6.84 9.97
C ARG A 107 4.15 8.16 10.73
N GLN A 108 4.44 9.24 10.03
CA GLN A 108 4.64 10.56 10.64
C GLN A 108 3.37 11.06 11.35
N ALA A 109 2.19 10.84 10.78
CA ALA A 109 0.92 11.18 11.41
C ALA A 109 0.71 10.41 12.73
N ARG A 110 1.05 9.10 12.76
CA ARG A 110 0.99 8.28 13.99
C ARG A 110 1.95 8.76 15.07
N GLU A 111 3.18 9.11 14.67
CA GLU A 111 4.22 9.61 15.58
C GLU A 111 3.86 10.99 16.16
N ALA A 112 3.20 11.84 15.37
CA ALA A 112 2.73 13.16 15.81
C ALA A 112 1.60 13.08 16.86
N ARG A 113 0.81 11.99 16.85
CA ARG A 113 -0.25 11.76 17.82
C ARG A 113 0.32 11.30 19.17
N VAL A 114 -0.03 12.01 20.24
CA VAL A 114 0.37 11.71 21.62
C VAL A 114 -0.78 11.03 22.35
N VAL A 115 -0.51 9.89 22.99
CA VAL A 115 -1.52 9.11 23.73
C VAL A 115 -1.78 9.77 25.10
N PRO A 116 -3.01 10.19 25.41
CA PRO A 116 -3.33 10.84 26.68
C PRO A 116 -3.44 9.85 27.85
N ASP A 117 -3.08 10.30 29.06
CA ASP A 117 -3.09 9.49 30.30
C ASP A 117 -4.45 9.40 31.00
N SER A 118 -5.33 10.38 30.79
CA SER A 118 -6.67 10.42 31.40
C SER A 118 -7.68 9.62 30.60
N HIS A 119 -8.62 8.93 31.26
CA HIS A 119 -9.68 8.16 30.58
C HIS A 119 -10.58 9.04 29.70
N LYS A 120 -10.88 10.27 30.13
CA LYS A 120 -11.67 11.24 29.34
C LYS A 120 -10.93 11.64 28.06
N ASP A 121 -9.67 12.01 28.22
CA ASP A 121 -8.86 12.47 27.09
C ASP A 121 -8.55 11.32 26.12
N LEU A 122 -8.39 10.09 26.65
CA LEU A 122 -8.24 8.87 25.85
C LEU A 122 -9.50 8.57 25.04
N LEU A 123 -10.69 8.78 25.62
CA LEU A 123 -11.96 8.60 24.93
C LEU A 123 -12.09 9.58 23.76
N GLU A 124 -11.83 10.87 23.99
CA GLU A 124 -11.87 11.88 22.92
C GLU A 124 -10.80 11.64 21.86
N PHE A 125 -9.60 11.19 22.28
CA PHE A 125 -8.54 10.79 21.37
C PHE A 125 -9.02 9.69 20.42
N LEU A 126 -9.67 8.64 20.94
CA LEU A 126 -10.17 7.52 20.15
C LEU A 126 -11.37 7.90 19.27
N LEU A 127 -12.23 8.82 19.72
CA LEU A 127 -13.33 9.34 18.89
C LEU A 127 -12.82 10.19 17.71
N SER A 128 -11.67 10.86 17.88
CA SER A 128 -10.99 11.58 16.80
C SER A 128 -10.13 10.70 15.89
N THR A 129 -10.08 9.38 16.12
CA THR A 129 -9.29 8.44 15.33
C THR A 129 -10.07 8.00 14.09
N GLU A 130 -9.40 8.00 12.93
CA GLU A 130 -9.97 7.46 11.70
C GLU A 130 -10.14 5.93 11.81
N GLY A 131 -11.22 5.39 11.24
CA GLY A 131 -11.49 3.95 11.28
C GLY A 131 -10.33 3.08 10.74
N SER A 132 -9.60 3.56 9.73
CA SER A 132 -8.44 2.85 9.15
C SER A 132 -7.22 2.80 10.09
N GLU A 133 -7.12 3.71 11.05
CA GLU A 133 -6.04 3.81 12.03
C GLU A 133 -6.44 3.26 13.41
N MET A 134 -7.72 2.92 13.60
CA MET A 134 -8.24 2.42 14.86
C MET A 134 -7.52 1.16 15.34
N GLU A 135 -7.25 0.20 14.45
CA GLU A 135 -6.53 -1.03 14.80
C GLU A 135 -5.14 -0.74 15.37
N PHE A 136 -4.44 0.24 14.79
CA PHE A 136 -3.12 0.65 15.24
C PHE A 136 -3.20 1.35 16.61
N GLU A 137 -4.15 2.28 16.78
CA GLU A 137 -4.30 2.99 18.06
C GLU A 137 -4.79 2.07 19.18
N VAL A 138 -5.62 1.07 18.88
CA VAL A 138 -6.03 0.02 19.84
C VAL A 138 -4.81 -0.77 20.31
N ALA A 139 -3.96 -1.22 19.39
CA ALA A 139 -2.73 -1.92 19.74
C ALA A 139 -1.79 -1.04 20.59
N ARG A 140 -1.65 0.25 20.24
CA ARG A 140 -0.81 1.22 20.97
C ARG A 140 -1.36 1.53 22.36
N CYS A 141 -2.67 1.65 22.50
CA CYS A 141 -3.35 2.00 23.74
C CYS A 141 -3.71 0.78 24.60
N ARG A 142 -3.42 -0.45 24.14
CA ARG A 142 -3.79 -1.70 24.81
C ARG A 142 -3.54 -1.71 26.33
N PRO A 143 -2.37 -1.23 26.85
CA PRO A 143 -2.12 -1.21 28.29
C PRO A 143 -3.09 -0.33 29.10
N ARG A 144 -3.74 0.63 28.44
CA ARG A 144 -4.69 1.60 29.03
C ARG A 144 -6.15 1.21 28.79
N LEU A 145 -6.42 0.34 27.81
CA LEU A 145 -7.73 -0.23 27.54
C LEU A 145 -8.05 -1.37 28.54
N THR A 146 -8.12 -1.00 29.82
CA THR A 146 -8.47 -1.91 30.92
C THR A 146 -9.98 -1.99 31.14
N GLU A 147 -10.42 -2.93 31.98
CA GLU A 147 -11.83 -3.02 32.39
C GLU A 147 -12.32 -1.73 33.07
N ASP A 148 -11.43 -1.02 33.77
CA ASP A 148 -11.72 0.28 34.39
C ASP A 148 -12.08 1.35 33.33
N PHE A 149 -11.35 1.38 32.22
CA PHE A 149 -11.66 2.27 31.10
C PHE A 149 -13.03 1.93 30.48
N PHE A 150 -13.31 0.65 30.22
CA PHE A 150 -14.62 0.26 29.69
C PHE A 150 -15.76 0.53 30.65
N SER A 151 -15.53 0.40 31.97
CA SER A 151 -16.50 0.77 33.00
C SER A 151 -16.75 2.27 33.02
N PHE A 152 -15.70 3.09 32.85
CA PHE A 152 -15.82 4.53 32.68
C PHE A 152 -16.69 4.89 31.44
N VAL A 153 -16.45 4.26 30.29
CA VAL A 153 -17.26 4.48 29.07
C VAL A 153 -18.72 4.09 29.29
N LYS A 154 -19.00 2.95 29.94
CA LYS A 154 -20.38 2.54 30.29
C LYS A 154 -21.06 3.57 31.20
N ALA A 155 -20.34 4.11 32.17
CA ALA A 155 -20.87 5.13 33.09
C ALA A 155 -21.20 6.43 32.35
N GLU A 156 -20.35 6.87 31.42
CA GLU A 156 -20.57 8.06 30.59
C GLU A 156 -21.80 7.89 29.69
N ILE A 157 -21.91 6.74 29.00
CA ILE A 157 -23.09 6.38 28.19
C ILE A 157 -24.35 6.37 29.08
N GLY A 158 -24.27 5.78 30.27
CA GLY A 158 -25.38 5.77 31.23
C GLY A 158 -25.80 7.17 31.66
N SER A 159 -24.83 8.03 32.00
CA SER A 159 -25.06 9.43 32.37
C SER A 159 -25.80 10.19 31.27
N LEU A 160 -25.38 10.03 30.02
CA LEU A 160 -26.02 10.68 28.87
C LEU A 160 -27.42 10.11 28.59
N ARG A 161 -27.61 8.79 28.71
CA ARG A 161 -28.92 8.14 28.50
C ARG A 161 -29.96 8.59 29.53
N PHE A 162 -29.57 8.79 30.79
CA PHE A 162 -30.47 9.22 31.86
C PHE A 162 -30.53 10.74 32.06
N ALA A 163 -29.86 11.52 31.22
CA ALA A 163 -29.95 12.97 31.26
C ALA A 163 -31.39 13.44 30.95
N VAL A 164 -31.89 14.39 31.75
CA VAL A 164 -33.27 14.89 31.66
C VAL A 164 -33.55 15.59 30.31
N ASN A 165 -32.52 16.14 29.69
CA ASN A 165 -32.61 16.86 28.41
C ASN A 165 -32.00 16.01 27.29
N GLN A 166 -32.80 15.12 26.68
CA GLN A 166 -32.37 14.35 25.52
C GLN A 166 -32.57 15.17 24.24
N THR A 167 -31.54 15.88 23.82
CA THR A 167 -31.48 16.49 22.48
C THR A 167 -31.01 15.47 21.45
N VAL A 168 -31.18 15.79 20.15
CA VAL A 168 -30.67 14.95 19.06
C VAL A 168 -29.15 14.77 19.17
N GLU A 169 -28.42 15.85 19.50
CA GLU A 169 -26.96 15.82 19.70
C GLU A 169 -26.52 14.86 20.81
N VAL A 170 -27.30 14.75 21.89
CA VAL A 170 -27.01 13.80 22.99
C VAL A 170 -27.22 12.36 22.51
N GLN A 171 -28.26 12.11 21.71
CA GLN A 171 -28.52 10.77 21.14
C GLN A 171 -27.42 10.36 20.14
N ASP A 172 -26.98 11.27 19.29
CA ASP A 172 -25.88 11.03 18.35
C ASP A 172 -24.59 10.70 19.11
N ARG A 173 -24.29 11.46 20.18
CA ARG A 173 -23.13 11.20 21.04
C ARG A 173 -23.20 9.84 21.74
N ILE A 174 -24.38 9.44 22.20
CA ILE A 174 -24.59 8.10 22.77
C ILE A 174 -24.27 7.02 21.72
N GLY A 175 -24.76 7.20 20.49
CA GLY A 175 -24.51 6.28 19.38
C GLY A 175 -23.01 6.16 19.05
N GLU A 176 -22.29 7.28 18.97
CA GLU A 176 -20.84 7.30 18.75
C GLU A 176 -20.09 6.49 19.81
N LEU A 177 -20.43 6.70 21.09
CA LEU A 177 -19.79 6.03 22.22
C LEU A 177 -20.07 4.53 22.25
N GLU A 178 -21.28 4.10 21.88
CA GLU A 178 -21.64 2.69 21.80
C GLU A 178 -20.92 1.97 20.65
N VAL A 179 -20.86 2.61 19.48
CA VAL A 179 -20.10 2.09 18.33
C VAL A 179 -18.63 1.99 18.71
N LEU A 180 -18.05 3.04 19.28
CA LEU A 180 -16.66 3.03 19.71
C LEU A 180 -16.40 1.93 20.75
N GLN A 181 -17.24 1.81 21.77
CA GLN A 181 -17.11 0.76 22.79
C GLN A 181 -17.03 -0.64 22.15
N LYS A 182 -17.91 -0.91 21.18
CA LYS A 182 -17.95 -2.21 20.49
C LYS A 182 -16.68 -2.44 19.67
N VAL A 183 -16.26 -1.46 18.88
CA VAL A 183 -15.04 -1.53 18.06
C VAL A 183 -13.81 -1.76 18.94
N LEU A 184 -13.72 -1.07 20.08
CA LEU A 184 -12.61 -1.25 21.02
C LEU A 184 -12.61 -2.64 21.67
N GLN A 185 -13.77 -3.19 22.02
CA GLN A 185 -13.86 -4.54 22.57
C GLN A 185 -13.43 -5.60 21.56
N GLU A 186 -13.90 -5.49 20.31
CA GLU A 186 -13.52 -6.40 19.22
C GLU A 186 -12.01 -6.27 18.91
N GLY A 187 -11.50 -5.03 18.83
CA GLY A 187 -10.08 -4.77 18.57
C GLY A 187 -9.16 -5.27 19.68
N VAL A 188 -9.53 -5.08 20.96
CA VAL A 188 -8.77 -5.61 22.10
C VAL A 188 -8.77 -7.13 22.10
N GLY A 189 -9.93 -7.76 21.86
CA GLY A 189 -10.03 -9.22 21.77
C GLY A 189 -9.19 -9.79 20.62
N ALA A 190 -9.22 -9.14 19.46
CA ALA A 190 -8.39 -9.55 18.32
C ALA A 190 -6.89 -9.37 18.60
N TYR A 191 -6.50 -8.26 19.23
CA TYR A 191 -5.11 -8.02 19.62
C TYR A 191 -4.62 -9.09 20.62
N ASP A 192 -5.40 -9.37 21.66
CA ASP A 192 -5.05 -10.36 22.67
C ASP A 192 -4.91 -11.76 22.06
N ALA A 193 -5.84 -12.16 21.17
CA ALA A 193 -5.76 -13.41 20.44
C ALA A 193 -4.49 -13.50 19.56
N LEU A 194 -4.14 -12.42 18.86
CA LEU A 194 -2.90 -12.36 18.09
C LEU A 194 -1.67 -12.49 18.99
N THR A 195 -1.67 -11.87 20.17
CA THR A 195 -0.54 -12.01 21.11
C THR A 195 -0.40 -13.42 21.64
N THR A 196 -1.51 -14.11 21.97
CA THR A 196 -1.44 -15.51 22.40
C THR A 196 -0.94 -16.40 21.27
N ASP A 197 -1.42 -16.20 20.04
CA ASP A 197 -0.98 -16.97 18.88
C ASP A 197 0.52 -16.84 18.62
N LEU A 198 1.07 -15.63 18.79
CA LEU A 198 2.51 -15.37 18.65
C LEU A 198 3.34 -16.01 19.76
N VAL A 199 2.86 -15.97 21.01
CA VAL A 199 3.52 -16.65 22.14
C VAL A 199 3.54 -18.16 21.91
N ASP A 200 2.41 -18.73 21.53
CA ASP A 200 2.29 -20.16 21.23
C ASP A 200 3.15 -20.56 20.03
N ALA A 201 3.20 -19.72 19.00
CA ALA A 201 4.05 -19.95 17.82
C ALA A 201 5.54 -19.92 18.18
N LYS A 202 5.96 -19.04 19.10
CA LYS A 202 7.33 -19.02 19.63
C LYS A 202 7.66 -20.30 20.39
N GLU A 203 6.76 -20.80 21.25
CA GLU A 203 6.97 -22.05 21.98
C GLU A 203 7.10 -23.26 21.03
N ARG A 204 6.23 -23.31 20.02
CA ARG A 204 6.27 -24.32 18.95
C ARG A 204 7.56 -24.26 18.14
N LEU A 205 8.02 -23.06 17.78
CA LEU A 205 9.30 -22.85 17.11
C LEU A 205 10.47 -23.33 17.98
N GLN A 206 10.47 -22.97 19.27
CA GLN A 206 11.50 -23.40 20.21
C GLN A 206 11.54 -24.93 20.33
N ARG A 207 10.38 -25.59 20.38
CA ARG A 207 10.26 -27.05 20.37
C ARG A 207 10.93 -27.66 19.14
N ILE A 208 10.66 -27.12 17.96
CA ILE A 208 11.32 -27.55 16.71
C ILE A 208 12.83 -27.32 16.80
N LEU A 209 13.30 -26.15 17.22
CA LEU A 209 14.72 -25.79 17.24
C LEU A 209 15.54 -26.55 18.28
N VAL A 210 14.95 -27.00 19.38
CA VAL A 210 15.63 -27.79 20.43
C VAL A 210 15.64 -29.29 20.12
N ALA A 211 14.63 -29.81 19.40
CA ALA A 211 14.48 -31.24 19.15
C ALA A 211 15.69 -31.90 18.47
N LYS A 212 16.07 -33.12 18.85
CA LYS A 212 17.13 -33.86 18.14
C LYS A 212 16.70 -34.21 16.71
N ASP A 213 15.49 -34.75 16.58
CA ASP A 213 14.91 -35.20 15.30
C ASP A 213 13.83 -34.24 14.80
N LYS A 214 14.24 -33.26 13.99
CA LYS A 214 13.36 -32.21 13.46
C LYS A 214 12.17 -32.77 12.66
N LYS A 215 12.42 -33.80 11.84
CA LYS A 215 11.40 -34.41 10.98
C LYS A 215 10.31 -35.12 11.79
N ALA A 216 10.68 -35.82 12.86
CA ALA A 216 9.73 -36.51 13.70
C ALA A 216 8.80 -35.51 14.43
N ILE A 217 9.39 -34.46 15.00
CA ILE A 217 8.62 -33.39 15.64
C ILE A 217 7.72 -32.65 14.65
N LEU A 218 8.20 -32.36 13.43
CA LEU A 218 7.34 -31.73 12.41
C LEU A 218 6.14 -32.61 12.03
N LEU A 219 6.30 -33.93 11.99
CA LEU A 219 5.20 -34.86 11.73
C LEU A 219 4.23 -34.96 12.92
N GLU A 220 4.74 -34.98 14.15
CA GLU A 220 3.93 -34.92 15.38
C GLU A 220 3.09 -33.64 15.40
N MET A 221 3.73 -32.48 15.21
CA MET A 221 3.07 -31.17 15.18
C MET A 221 2.09 -31.01 14.02
N ALA A 222 2.38 -31.62 12.85
CA ALA A 222 1.44 -31.68 11.74
C ALA A 222 0.18 -32.49 12.11
N GLY A 223 0.36 -33.61 12.82
CA GLY A 223 -0.77 -34.43 13.32
C GLY A 223 -1.63 -33.70 14.36
N GLU A 224 -1.03 -32.80 15.13
CA GLU A 224 -1.71 -31.97 16.14
C GLU A 224 -2.26 -30.64 15.58
N ASN A 225 -2.18 -30.39 14.26
CA ASN A 225 -2.56 -29.13 13.61
C ASN A 225 -1.86 -27.88 14.19
N GLN A 226 -0.63 -28.05 14.68
CA GLN A 226 0.15 -26.97 15.30
C GLN A 226 1.01 -26.19 14.30
N LEU A 227 1.03 -26.60 13.03
CA LEU A 227 1.72 -25.90 11.95
C LEU A 227 0.79 -24.87 11.33
N ASP A 228 1.02 -23.59 11.62
CA ASP A 228 0.13 -22.50 11.27
C ASP A 228 0.87 -21.30 10.64
N ARG A 229 0.08 -20.29 10.24
CA ARG A 229 0.62 -19.06 9.64
C ARG A 229 1.47 -18.24 10.62
N PRO A 230 1.09 -18.05 11.90
CA PRO A 230 1.95 -17.40 12.90
C PRO A 230 3.35 -18.01 12.99
N LEU A 231 3.47 -19.34 13.04
CA LEU A 231 4.76 -20.02 13.07
C LEU A 231 5.62 -19.72 11.83
N LEU A 232 5.01 -19.71 10.64
CA LEU A 232 5.72 -19.34 9.41
C LEU A 232 6.18 -17.89 9.41
N ALA A 233 5.34 -16.96 9.85
CA ALA A 233 5.68 -15.54 9.90
C ALA A 233 6.90 -15.30 10.79
N LEU A 234 6.94 -15.94 11.98
CA LEU A 234 8.10 -15.89 12.87
C LEU A 234 9.36 -16.51 12.25
N LEU A 235 9.22 -17.62 11.52
CA LEU A 235 10.33 -18.23 10.76
C LEU A 235 10.88 -17.26 9.70
N ASP A 236 10.00 -16.57 8.97
CA ASP A 236 10.37 -15.65 7.90
C ASP A 236 11.09 -14.41 8.45
N GLU A 237 10.58 -13.84 9.54
CA GLU A 237 11.23 -12.71 10.22
C GLU A 237 12.61 -13.10 10.78
N ASN A 238 12.74 -14.30 11.37
CA ASN A 238 14.02 -14.79 11.87
C ASN A 238 15.03 -15.06 10.73
N ILE A 239 14.58 -15.56 9.58
CA ILE A 239 15.44 -15.74 8.41
C ILE A 239 15.95 -14.38 7.91
N VAL A 240 15.08 -13.39 7.79
CA VAL A 240 15.47 -12.02 7.39
C VAL A 240 16.41 -11.39 8.40
N SER A 241 16.17 -11.58 9.70
CA SER A 241 17.05 -11.07 10.75
C SER A 241 18.43 -11.72 10.70
N ALA A 242 18.49 -13.04 10.49
CA ALA A 242 19.75 -13.78 10.37
C ALA A 242 20.53 -13.39 9.10
N THR A 243 19.86 -13.14 7.97
CA THR A 243 20.54 -12.66 6.75
C THR A 243 21.08 -11.24 6.93
N GLN A 244 20.34 -10.35 7.60
CA GLN A 244 20.84 -9.01 7.96
C GLN A 244 22.03 -9.07 8.92
N ALA A 245 22.08 -10.06 9.81
CA ALA A 245 23.18 -10.30 10.74
C ALA A 245 24.39 -11.05 10.14
N ASN A 246 24.36 -11.39 8.84
CA ASN A 246 25.36 -12.23 8.16
C ASN A 246 25.52 -13.65 8.74
N GLU A 247 24.49 -14.19 9.38
CA GLU A 247 24.47 -15.57 9.89
C GLU A 247 23.93 -16.54 8.83
N GLU A 248 24.69 -16.74 7.75
CA GLU A 248 24.24 -17.52 6.58
C GLU A 248 23.86 -18.98 6.94
N GLN A 249 24.58 -19.60 7.87
CA GLN A 249 24.31 -20.98 8.28
C GLN A 249 22.97 -21.10 9.01
N ALA A 250 22.63 -20.14 9.88
CA ALA A 250 21.37 -20.09 10.60
C ALA A 250 20.21 -19.81 9.64
N ALA A 251 20.38 -18.86 8.71
CA ALA A 251 19.39 -18.54 7.69
C ALA A 251 19.10 -19.74 6.77
N LEU A 252 20.13 -20.45 6.30
CA LEU A 252 19.98 -21.65 5.48
C LEU A 252 19.30 -22.80 6.24
N PHE A 253 19.61 -22.95 7.53
CA PHE A 253 18.97 -23.95 8.38
C PHE A 253 17.48 -23.66 8.58
N MET A 254 17.12 -22.42 8.93
CA MET A 254 15.73 -22.01 9.11
C MET A 254 14.94 -22.05 7.80
N SER A 255 15.56 -21.71 6.66
CA SER A 255 14.95 -21.85 5.33
C SER A 255 14.56 -23.31 5.00
N LYS A 256 15.40 -24.28 5.40
CA LYS A 256 15.07 -25.71 5.26
C LYS A 256 13.89 -26.13 6.13
N ILE A 257 13.81 -25.63 7.38
CA ILE A 257 12.68 -25.89 8.28
C ILE A 257 11.41 -25.27 7.70
N ARG A 258 11.45 -24.01 7.28
CA ARG A 258 10.34 -23.33 6.60
C ARG A 258 9.83 -24.15 5.42
N GLY A 259 10.72 -24.62 4.55
CA GLY A 259 10.37 -25.46 3.40
C GLY A 259 9.75 -26.82 3.78
N ALA A 260 10.02 -27.34 4.99
CA ALA A 260 9.36 -28.53 5.51
C ALA A 260 7.98 -28.18 6.09
N VAL A 261 7.87 -27.12 6.90
CA VAL A 261 6.61 -26.65 7.51
C VAL A 261 5.55 -26.35 6.44
N VAL A 262 5.93 -25.64 5.36
CA VAL A 262 5.03 -25.29 4.25
C VAL A 262 4.41 -26.53 3.59
N LYS A 263 5.08 -27.68 3.60
CA LYS A 263 4.54 -28.92 2.99
C LYS A 263 3.41 -29.55 3.81
N TYR A 264 3.38 -29.27 5.10
CA TYR A 264 2.43 -29.86 6.04
C TYR A 264 1.34 -28.89 6.50
N ILE A 265 1.46 -27.60 6.14
CA ILE A 265 0.38 -26.64 6.34
C ILE A 265 -0.74 -26.97 5.36
N THR A 266 -1.87 -27.38 5.92
CA THR A 266 -3.14 -27.44 5.22
C THR A 266 -3.83 -26.08 5.38
N LEU A 267 -4.15 -25.43 4.26
CA LEU A 267 -4.94 -24.20 4.21
C LEU A 267 -6.40 -24.45 4.56
#